data_AF-A0A9X7BSZ0-F1
#
_entry.id   AF-A0A9X7BSZ0-F1
#
_cell.length_a   1.000
_cell.length_b   1.000
_cell.length_c   1.000
_cell.angle_alpha   90.00
_cell.angle_beta   90.00
_cell.angle_gamma   90.00
#
_symmetry.space_group_name_H-M   'P 1'
#
loop_
_entity.id
_entity.type
_entity.pdbx_description
1 polymer ?
#
loop_
_entity_poly.entity_id
_entity_poly.type
_entity_poly.pdbx_seq_one_letter_code
_entity_poly.pdbx_strand_id
1 'polypeptide(L)'
;MDTISYGIANKTKDAESSLRNQTLSAGVEGNFINVKERIDNLEKYLEGLSLRANQLIIHDAVNIMKAHAKLNSIAKTTKYNMQNMIFDDLLDLSGIDVEKSTGYTHDAQNGTLTTTEESIIETITETLSHTPSQVMLITDLQKNKGISDNLIPAMTSNTTPYGEAFASNPQDISETVSRLAYFVFDRNLSSSWGGNNVGGPPCWIGYKFENKTNINKYSIFVGSSAIVAHPQSWILQGSNDGELYENLHTVLNQKFNADEKKEFSFVNNKSFLYYRIYCTELLSSGLPNIYEVTMGSDNLNVESVNYYISRDNGDTWVRIIPEELFLFDDKIHPKGSNLKLKIELPANVVLQNYSLTWV
;
A
#
# COMPACT_ATOMS: atom_id res chain seq x y z
N MET A 1 14.38 -19.01 41.27
CA MET A 1 14.87 -17.81 41.99
C MET A 1 13.62 -17.05 42.47
N ASP A 2 12.70 -17.72 43.19
CA ASP A 2 11.26 -17.37 43.11
C ASP A 2 10.48 -17.28 44.43
N THR A 3 11.03 -17.66 45.58
CA THR A 3 10.32 -17.50 46.87
C THR A 3 10.66 -16.19 47.58
N ILE A 4 11.87 -15.66 47.36
CA ILE A 4 12.33 -14.41 47.97
C ILE A 4 11.67 -13.19 47.31
N SER A 5 11.50 -13.20 45.98
CA SER A 5 10.82 -12.12 45.23
C SER A 5 9.35 -11.98 45.61
N TYR A 6 8.65 -13.10 45.88
CA TYR A 6 7.23 -13.09 46.26
C TYR A 6 7.00 -12.53 47.67
N GLY A 7 7.89 -12.88 48.62
CA GLY A 7 7.83 -12.36 49.99
C GLY A 7 8.14 -10.86 50.08
N ILE A 8 9.06 -10.36 49.24
CA ILE A 8 9.37 -8.93 49.14
C ILE A 8 8.20 -8.17 48.52
N ALA A 9 7.60 -8.68 47.44
CA ALA A 9 6.44 -8.05 46.79
C ALA A 9 5.22 -7.90 47.73
N ASN A 10 4.92 -8.92 48.54
CA ASN A 10 3.82 -8.85 49.51
C ASN A 10 4.09 -7.81 50.62
N LYS A 11 5.32 -7.74 51.14
CA LYS A 11 5.69 -6.72 52.13
C LYS A 11 5.57 -5.31 51.58
N THR A 12 5.94 -5.09 50.31
CA THR A 12 5.80 -3.79 49.65
C THR A 12 4.33 -3.41 49.46
N LYS A 13 3.47 -4.36 49.07
CA LYS A 13 2.02 -4.15 48.96
C LYS A 13 1.37 -3.75 50.30
N ASP A 14 1.75 -4.43 51.39
CA ASP A 14 1.21 -4.14 52.72
C ASP A 14 1.68 -2.77 53.23
N ALA A 15 2.95 -2.40 52.96
CA ALA A 15 3.49 -1.09 53.31
C ALA A 15 2.79 0.05 52.54
N GLU A 16 2.53 -0.13 51.24
CA GLU A 16 1.79 0.83 50.42
C GLU A 16 0.36 1.02 50.93
N SER A 17 -0.33 -0.08 51.26
CA SER A 17 -1.69 -0.02 51.81
C SER A 17 -1.73 0.65 53.18
N SER A 18 -0.73 0.42 54.03
CA SER A 18 -0.62 1.06 55.35
C SER A 18 -0.40 2.56 55.21
N LEU A 19 0.54 2.99 54.35
CA LEU A 19 0.83 4.41 54.10
C LEU A 19 -0.38 5.14 53.53
N ARG A 20 -1.12 4.51 52.59
CA ARG A 20 -2.35 5.05 52.02
C ARG A 20 -3.42 5.28 53.09
N ASN A 21 -3.69 4.28 53.93
CA ASN A 21 -4.70 4.37 54.98
C ASN A 21 -4.35 5.44 56.03
N GLN A 22 -3.06 5.64 56.30
CA GLN A 22 -2.56 6.66 57.22
C GLN A 22 -2.68 8.08 56.65
N THR A 23 -2.63 8.23 55.32
CA THR A 23 -2.67 9.53 54.63
C THR A 23 -4.10 9.96 54.27
N LEU A 24 -4.96 9.01 53.87
CA LEU A 24 -6.30 9.29 53.31
C LEU A 24 -7.47 8.85 54.20
N SER A 25 -7.21 8.28 55.38
CA SER A 25 -8.20 7.60 56.25
C SER A 25 -8.73 6.28 55.68
N ALA A 26 -9.15 5.38 56.57
CA ALA A 26 -9.64 4.05 56.19
C ALA A 26 -10.94 4.14 55.38
N GLY A 27 -10.99 3.46 54.23
CA GLY A 27 -12.17 3.41 53.35
C GLY A 27 -12.18 4.47 52.23
N VAL A 28 -11.18 5.34 52.14
CA VAL A 28 -11.01 6.24 50.99
C VAL A 28 -10.22 5.51 49.91
N GLU A 29 -10.95 4.89 48.98
CA GLU A 29 -10.40 4.31 47.76
C GLU A 29 -10.60 5.32 46.62
N GLY A 30 -9.53 5.65 45.90
CA GLY A 30 -9.69 6.31 44.60
C GLY A 30 -10.38 5.35 43.63
N ASN A 31 -10.80 5.82 42.45
CA ASN A 31 -11.44 4.97 41.41
C ASN A 31 -10.60 3.78 40.92
N PHE A 32 -9.40 3.57 41.47
CA PHE A 32 -8.42 2.57 41.07
C PHE A 32 -7.76 1.98 42.31
N ILE A 33 -7.63 0.65 42.34
CA ILE A 33 -7.23 -0.14 43.51
C ILE A 33 -5.74 0.03 43.82
N ASN A 34 -4.92 0.29 42.81
CA ASN A 34 -3.47 0.47 42.95
C ASN A 34 -2.89 1.43 41.89
N VAL A 35 -1.62 1.80 42.05
CA VAL A 35 -0.92 2.71 41.11
C VAL A 35 -0.86 2.14 39.69
N LYS A 36 -0.75 0.81 39.52
CA LYS A 36 -0.72 0.17 38.21
C LYS A 36 -2.02 0.36 37.44
N GLU A 37 -3.16 0.13 38.08
CA GLU A 37 -4.49 0.29 37.44
C GLU A 37 -4.76 1.77 37.06
N ARG A 38 -4.22 2.72 37.83
CA ARG A 38 -4.24 4.15 37.49
C ARG A 38 -3.41 4.45 36.23
N ILE A 39 -2.22 3.85 36.14
CA ILE A 39 -1.33 4.00 34.98
C ILE A 39 -1.99 3.36 33.75
N ASP A 40 -2.48 2.13 33.86
CA ASP A 40 -3.15 1.40 32.76
C ASP A 40 -4.38 2.18 32.23
N ASN A 41 -5.15 2.83 33.12
CA ASN A 41 -6.28 3.67 32.72
C ASN A 41 -5.85 4.96 32.01
N LEU A 42 -4.80 5.63 32.50
CA LEU A 42 -4.24 6.83 31.88
C LEU A 42 -3.61 6.51 30.51
N GLU A 43 -2.92 5.38 30.39
CA GLU A 43 -2.36 4.89 29.11
C GLU A 43 -3.48 4.65 28.09
N LYS A 44 -4.55 3.95 28.49
CA LYS A 44 -5.72 3.74 27.62
C LYS A 44 -6.39 5.05 27.18
N TYR A 45 -6.47 6.04 28.07
CA TYR A 45 -6.99 7.36 27.73
C TYR A 45 -6.06 8.10 26.77
N LEU A 46 -4.75 8.02 26.98
CA LEU A 46 -3.73 8.62 26.11
C LEU A 46 -3.72 7.98 24.71
N GLU A 47 -3.85 6.66 24.62
CA GLU A 47 -4.03 5.92 23.36
C GLU A 47 -5.28 6.40 22.61
N GLY A 48 -6.41 6.54 23.32
CA GLY A 48 -7.65 7.06 22.74
C GLY A 48 -7.53 8.50 22.23
N LEU A 49 -6.82 9.37 22.96
CA LEU A 49 -6.50 10.73 22.51
C LEU A 49 -5.60 10.74 21.29
N SER A 50 -4.55 9.92 21.28
CA SER A 50 -3.64 9.79 20.14
C SER A 50 -4.37 9.33 18.89
N LEU A 51 -5.26 8.34 19.01
CA LEU A 51 -6.05 7.82 17.91
C LEU A 51 -7.00 8.90 17.34
N ARG A 52 -7.65 9.67 18.22
CA ARG A 52 -8.52 10.78 17.80
C ARG A 52 -7.74 11.93 17.15
N ALA A 53 -6.55 12.24 17.66
CA ALA A 53 -5.67 13.25 17.07
C ALA A 53 -5.20 12.81 15.67
N ASN A 54 -4.81 11.54 15.52
CA ASN A 54 -4.42 10.97 14.23
C ASN A 54 -5.57 11.02 13.21
N GLN A 55 -6.79 10.68 13.62
CA GLN A 55 -7.98 10.78 12.76
C GLN A 55 -8.23 12.22 12.29
N LEU A 56 -8.09 13.21 13.18
CA LEU A 56 -8.28 14.62 12.82
C LEU A 56 -7.22 15.08 11.81
N ILE A 57 -5.95 14.70 12.02
CA ILE A 57 -4.85 15.02 11.09
C ILE A 57 -5.13 14.43 9.70
N ILE A 58 -5.61 13.19 9.63
CA ILE A 58 -5.96 12.53 8.37
C ILE A 58 -7.08 13.30 7.66
N HIS A 59 -8.16 13.61 8.39
CA HIS A 59 -9.30 14.34 7.84
C HIS A 59 -8.90 15.74 7.32
N ASP A 60 -8.10 16.49 8.09
CA ASP A 60 -7.62 17.81 7.67
C ASP A 60 -6.72 17.73 6.43
N ALA A 61 -5.84 16.73 6.38
CA ALA A 61 -5.02 16.47 5.19
C ALA A 61 -5.88 16.16 3.96
N VAL A 62 -6.92 15.33 4.09
CA VAL A 62 -7.87 15.02 3.01
C VAL A 62 -8.58 16.29 2.52
N ASN A 63 -9.08 17.12 3.42
CA ASN A 63 -9.75 18.36 3.06
C ASN A 63 -8.83 19.35 2.34
N ILE A 64 -7.58 19.46 2.78
CA ILE A 64 -6.56 20.29 2.11
C ILE A 64 -6.30 19.76 0.70
N MET A 65 -6.12 18.44 0.53
CA MET A 65 -5.91 17.83 -0.79
C MET A 65 -7.10 18.10 -1.72
N LYS A 66 -8.34 17.93 -1.26
CA LYS A 66 -9.55 18.23 -2.05
C LYS A 66 -9.66 19.70 -2.42
N ALA A 67 -9.28 20.62 -1.53
CA ALA A 67 -9.23 22.04 -1.84
C ALA A 67 -8.20 22.35 -2.94
N HIS A 68 -7.03 21.72 -2.90
CA HIS A 68 -6.03 21.84 -3.97
C HIS A 68 -6.53 21.29 -5.31
N ALA A 69 -7.20 20.14 -5.31
CA ALA A 69 -7.80 19.55 -6.51
C ALA A 69 -8.80 20.50 -7.18
N LYS A 70 -9.69 21.11 -6.36
CA LYS A 70 -10.67 22.09 -6.83
C LYS A 70 -10.01 23.34 -7.41
N LEU A 71 -8.96 23.84 -6.77
CA LEU A 71 -8.19 24.98 -7.28
C LEU A 71 -7.52 24.67 -8.63
N ASN A 72 -6.96 23.46 -8.79
CA ASN A 72 -6.42 23.01 -10.07
C ASN A 72 -7.51 23.00 -11.16
N SER A 73 -8.70 22.50 -10.84
CA SER A 73 -9.82 22.53 -11.78
C SER A 73 -10.24 23.93 -12.22
N ILE A 74 -10.36 24.86 -11.27
CA ILE A 74 -10.67 26.27 -11.58
C ILE A 74 -9.58 26.90 -12.45
N ALA A 75 -8.30 26.60 -12.16
CA ALA A 75 -7.18 27.12 -12.94
C ALA A 75 -7.21 26.61 -14.38
N LYS A 76 -7.50 25.31 -14.60
CA LYS A 76 -7.62 24.71 -15.94
C LYS A 76 -8.85 25.25 -16.69
N THR A 77 -10.00 25.31 -16.03
CA THR A 77 -11.23 25.92 -16.57
C THR A 77 -10.95 27.32 -17.12
N THR A 78 -10.26 28.15 -16.32
CA THR A 78 -9.90 29.52 -16.71
C THR A 78 -8.86 29.54 -17.84
N LYS A 79 -7.81 28.71 -17.75
CA LYS A 79 -6.74 28.63 -18.76
C LYS A 79 -7.27 28.30 -20.16
N TYR A 80 -8.28 27.44 -20.25
CA TYR A 80 -8.87 26.99 -21.51
C TYR A 80 -10.19 27.71 -21.86
N ASN A 81 -10.57 28.77 -21.14
CA ASN A 81 -11.82 29.51 -21.34
C ASN A 81 -13.08 28.63 -21.34
N MET A 82 -13.08 27.58 -20.51
CA MET A 82 -14.24 26.74 -20.31
C MET A 82 -15.30 27.50 -19.52
N GLN A 83 -16.58 27.26 -19.82
CA GLN A 83 -17.69 28.03 -19.26
C GLN A 83 -18.40 27.31 -18.12
N ASN A 84 -18.31 25.99 -18.09
CA ASN A 84 -19.00 25.14 -17.14
C ASN A 84 -18.03 24.19 -16.46
N MET A 85 -18.36 23.78 -15.23
CA MET A 85 -17.54 22.87 -14.44
C MET A 85 -18.41 22.11 -13.44
N ILE A 86 -18.14 20.82 -13.32
CA ILE A 86 -18.56 19.98 -12.19
C ILE A 86 -17.30 19.56 -11.44
N PHE A 87 -17.36 19.59 -10.13
CA PHE A 87 -16.36 19.02 -9.24
C PHE A 87 -17.09 18.14 -8.24
N ASP A 88 -16.73 16.87 -8.20
CA ASP A 88 -17.29 15.90 -7.27
C ASP A 88 -16.20 15.46 -6.29
N ASP A 89 -16.45 15.70 -5.00
CA ASP A 89 -15.55 15.34 -3.91
C ASP A 89 -15.85 13.96 -3.30
N LEU A 90 -16.84 13.26 -3.86
CA LEU A 90 -17.24 11.91 -3.51
C LEU A 90 -17.63 11.73 -2.04
N LEU A 91 -18.03 12.79 -1.33
CA LEU A 91 -18.55 12.67 0.05
C LEU A 91 -19.89 11.92 0.08
N ASP A 92 -20.66 11.99 -1.01
CA ASP A 92 -21.81 11.17 -1.28
C ASP A 92 -21.73 10.56 -2.69
N LEU A 93 -22.75 9.78 -3.07
CA LEU A 93 -22.83 9.13 -4.37
C LEU A 93 -23.81 9.84 -5.32
N SER A 94 -24.19 11.10 -5.04
CA SER A 94 -25.19 11.81 -5.83
C SER A 94 -24.75 12.05 -7.28
N GLY A 95 -23.45 12.20 -7.53
CA GLY A 95 -22.87 12.32 -8.87
C GLY A 95 -22.63 10.98 -9.57
N ILE A 96 -22.83 9.85 -8.89
CA ILE A 96 -22.50 8.49 -9.39
C ILE A 96 -23.78 7.72 -9.73
N ASP A 97 -23.81 7.12 -10.91
CA ASP A 97 -24.85 6.19 -11.34
C ASP A 97 -24.55 4.81 -10.73
N VAL A 98 -25.06 4.58 -9.51
CA VAL A 98 -24.77 3.37 -8.71
C VAL A 98 -25.27 2.10 -9.41
N GLU A 99 -26.32 2.18 -10.23
CA GLU A 99 -26.86 1.01 -10.95
C GLU A 99 -25.95 0.56 -12.10
N LYS A 100 -25.21 1.50 -12.71
CA LYS A 100 -24.26 1.22 -13.79
C LYS A 100 -22.81 1.09 -13.34
N SER A 101 -22.53 1.40 -12.07
CA SER A 101 -21.19 1.33 -11.49
C SER A 101 -20.99 0.01 -10.74
N THR A 102 -19.77 -0.55 -10.78
CA THR A 102 -19.44 -1.87 -10.23
C THR A 102 -18.05 -1.91 -9.59
N GLY A 103 -17.82 -2.86 -8.67
CA GLY A 103 -16.48 -3.20 -8.17
C GLY A 103 -15.86 -2.26 -7.13
N TYR A 104 -16.60 -1.24 -6.67
CA TYR A 104 -16.08 -0.22 -5.75
C TYR A 104 -16.70 -0.27 -4.35
N THR A 105 -15.96 0.21 -3.37
CA THR A 105 -16.42 0.52 -2.01
C THR A 105 -16.33 2.02 -1.78
N HIS A 106 -17.40 2.63 -1.25
CA HIS A 106 -17.45 4.06 -0.94
C HIS A 106 -17.12 4.32 0.53
N ASP A 107 -16.17 5.24 0.77
CA ASP A 107 -15.91 5.83 2.08
C ASP A 107 -16.44 7.26 2.09
N ALA A 108 -17.63 7.45 2.67
CA ALA A 108 -18.28 8.75 2.77
C ALA A 108 -17.58 9.72 3.75
N GLN A 109 -16.74 9.23 4.68
CA GLN A 109 -16.05 10.09 5.64
C GLN A 109 -14.88 10.81 4.98
N ASN A 110 -14.12 10.08 4.17
CA ASN A 110 -12.99 10.63 3.43
C ASN A 110 -13.37 11.04 2.00
N GLY A 111 -14.58 10.72 1.56
CA GLY A 111 -15.10 10.88 0.22
C GLY A 111 -14.19 10.26 -0.84
N THR A 112 -14.13 8.94 -0.85
CA THR A 112 -13.30 8.18 -1.81
C THR A 112 -14.03 6.94 -2.31
N LEU A 113 -13.69 6.50 -3.51
CA LEU A 113 -14.09 5.21 -4.06
C LEU A 113 -12.87 4.30 -4.17
N THR A 114 -12.90 3.16 -3.49
CA THR A 114 -11.80 2.19 -3.45
C THR A 114 -12.17 0.94 -4.24
N THR A 115 -11.30 0.49 -5.13
CA THR A 115 -11.51 -0.70 -5.95
C THR A 115 -10.71 -1.89 -5.41
N THR A 116 -11.32 -3.08 -5.41
CA THR A 116 -10.64 -4.35 -5.06
C THR A 116 -10.40 -5.24 -6.27
N GLU A 117 -11.13 -4.97 -7.36
CA GLU A 117 -11.06 -5.65 -8.65
C GLU A 117 -11.20 -4.60 -9.77
N GLU A 118 -11.15 -5.03 -11.04
CA GLU A 118 -11.46 -4.13 -12.15
C GLU A 118 -12.90 -3.62 -11.99
N SER A 119 -13.04 -2.30 -11.99
CA SER A 119 -14.26 -1.60 -11.57
C SER A 119 -14.66 -0.58 -12.60
N ILE A 120 -15.97 -0.35 -12.73
CA ILE A 120 -16.52 0.67 -13.62
C ILE A 120 -17.23 1.71 -12.75
N ILE A 121 -16.88 2.98 -12.94
CA ILE A 121 -17.57 4.11 -12.33
C ILE A 121 -18.21 4.93 -13.44
N GLU A 122 -19.54 5.01 -13.45
CA GLU A 122 -20.29 5.91 -14.32
C GLU A 122 -20.92 7.02 -13.50
N THR A 123 -20.85 8.25 -14.00
CA THR A 123 -21.56 9.39 -13.38
C THR A 123 -23.04 9.34 -13.72
N ILE A 124 -23.88 10.08 -13.00
CA ILE A 124 -25.21 10.42 -13.49
C ILE A 124 -25.11 11.30 -14.75
N THR A 125 -26.23 11.45 -15.46
CA THR A 125 -26.30 12.23 -16.69
C THR A 125 -26.52 13.70 -16.40
N GLU A 126 -25.62 14.54 -16.92
CA GLU A 126 -25.77 15.99 -16.88
C GLU A 126 -26.42 16.49 -18.17
N THR A 127 -27.60 17.09 -18.08
CA THR A 127 -28.33 17.63 -19.24
C THR A 127 -27.99 19.11 -19.44
N LEU A 128 -27.30 19.40 -20.53
CA LEU A 128 -26.77 20.72 -20.85
C LEU A 128 -27.74 21.55 -21.69
N SER A 129 -27.60 22.88 -21.63
CA SER A 129 -28.36 23.81 -22.47
C SER A 129 -27.92 23.80 -23.94
N HIS A 130 -26.70 23.33 -24.22
CA HIS A 130 -26.10 23.28 -25.55
C HIS A 130 -25.17 22.05 -25.65
N THR A 131 -24.88 21.61 -26.88
CA THR A 131 -23.92 20.53 -27.13
C THR A 131 -22.49 21.02 -26.86
N PRO A 132 -21.74 20.38 -25.96
CA PRO A 132 -20.37 20.78 -25.65
C PRO A 132 -19.44 20.46 -26.82
N SER A 133 -18.53 21.37 -27.07
CA SER A 133 -17.53 21.33 -28.16
C SER A 133 -16.15 20.93 -27.65
N GLN A 134 -15.85 21.23 -26.39
CA GLN A 134 -14.58 20.88 -25.75
C GLN A 134 -14.83 20.39 -24.33
N VAL A 135 -13.96 19.51 -23.84
CA VAL A 135 -14.01 19.03 -22.46
C VAL A 135 -12.60 18.79 -21.92
N MET A 136 -12.43 18.96 -20.62
CA MET A 136 -11.23 18.55 -19.90
C MET A 136 -11.65 17.83 -18.62
N LEU A 137 -11.09 16.64 -18.42
CA LEU A 137 -11.24 15.86 -17.21
C LEU A 137 -10.03 16.06 -16.31
N ILE A 138 -10.26 16.14 -15.02
CA ILE A 138 -9.22 16.14 -13.98
C ILE A 138 -9.65 15.09 -12.97
N THR A 139 -8.75 14.21 -12.58
CA THR A 139 -9.03 13.18 -11.58
C THR A 139 -7.84 13.02 -10.66
N ASP A 140 -8.08 12.92 -9.36
CA ASP A 140 -7.05 12.53 -8.43
C ASP A 140 -7.23 11.06 -8.05
N LEU A 141 -6.24 10.27 -8.42
CA LEU A 141 -6.13 8.87 -8.07
C LEU A 141 -5.00 8.67 -7.07
N GLN A 142 -5.24 7.84 -6.07
CA GLN A 142 -4.21 7.28 -5.21
C GLN A 142 -4.25 5.75 -5.28
N LYS A 143 -3.12 5.08 -5.03
CA LYS A 143 -3.16 3.65 -4.78
C LYS A 143 -3.86 3.43 -3.44
N ASN A 144 -4.63 2.35 -3.30
CA ASN A 144 -5.14 1.97 -1.98
C ASN A 144 -3.97 1.65 -1.05
N LYS A 145 -3.63 2.62 -0.20
CA LYS A 145 -2.53 2.56 0.77
C LYS A 145 -2.78 1.52 1.88
N GLY A 146 -3.95 0.87 1.88
CA GLY A 146 -4.37 -0.16 2.82
C GLY A 146 -3.83 -1.58 2.54
N ILE A 147 -3.20 -1.84 1.39
CA ILE A 147 -2.48 -3.10 1.14
C ILE A 147 -1.02 -2.75 0.89
N SER A 148 -0.24 -2.85 1.97
CA SER A 148 1.23 -2.94 2.06
C SER A 148 2.01 -2.74 0.75
N ASP A 149 2.95 -1.78 0.76
CA ASP A 149 4.04 -1.65 -0.24
C ASP A 149 4.75 -2.99 -0.53
N ASN A 150 4.60 -3.97 0.38
CA ASN A 150 4.90 -5.37 0.16
C ASN A 150 3.65 -6.21 -0.14
N LEU A 151 3.54 -6.71 -1.36
CA LEU A 151 2.49 -7.63 -1.80
C LEU A 151 2.69 -9.07 -1.29
N ILE A 152 3.84 -9.37 -0.69
CA ILE A 152 4.09 -10.66 -0.02
C ILE A 152 3.49 -10.57 1.39
N PRO A 153 2.64 -11.51 1.84
CA PRO A 153 2.11 -11.53 3.20
C PRO A 153 3.23 -11.74 4.23
N ALA A 154 2.96 -11.45 5.50
CA ALA A 154 3.83 -11.86 6.58
C ALA A 154 3.79 -13.40 6.69
N MET A 155 4.86 -14.07 6.26
CA MET A 155 4.91 -15.52 6.19
C MET A 155 5.18 -16.13 7.56
N THR A 156 4.55 -17.27 7.86
CA THR A 156 4.81 -18.06 9.08
C THR A 156 5.41 -19.44 8.76
N SER A 157 5.39 -19.83 7.49
CA SER A 157 6.07 -21.01 6.93
C SER A 157 6.42 -20.72 5.46
N ASN A 158 7.07 -21.65 4.76
CA ASN A 158 7.31 -21.47 3.32
C ASN A 158 6.02 -21.38 2.49
N THR A 159 4.86 -21.82 2.99
CA THR A 159 3.61 -21.84 2.20
C THR A 159 2.42 -21.19 2.93
N THR A 160 2.65 -20.48 4.03
CA THR A 160 1.59 -19.91 4.88
C THR A 160 1.86 -18.43 5.12
N PRO A 161 0.86 -17.53 4.98
CA PRO A 161 -0.58 -17.79 4.82
C PRO A 161 -1.05 -18.13 3.40
N TYR A 162 -0.33 -17.70 2.37
CA TYR A 162 -0.58 -18.04 0.97
C TYR A 162 0.69 -17.81 0.15
N GLY A 163 0.70 -18.31 -1.10
CA GLY A 163 1.89 -18.35 -1.96
C GLY A 163 3.00 -19.26 -1.41
N GLU A 164 4.21 -19.12 -1.94
CA GLU A 164 5.34 -19.99 -1.58
C GLU A 164 6.67 -19.23 -1.55
N ALA A 165 7.34 -19.18 -0.39
CA ALA A 165 8.72 -18.75 -0.26
C ALA A 165 9.67 -19.89 -0.63
N PHE A 166 10.57 -19.63 -1.57
CA PHE A 166 11.51 -20.62 -2.10
C PHE A 166 12.93 -20.06 -2.18
N ALA A 167 13.93 -20.93 -2.13
CA ALA A 167 15.33 -20.53 -2.15
C ALA A 167 16.23 -21.60 -2.77
N SER A 168 17.51 -21.27 -2.97
CA SER A 168 18.54 -22.17 -3.47
C SER A 168 19.11 -23.16 -2.44
N ASN A 169 18.44 -23.41 -1.31
CA ASN A 169 18.93 -24.33 -0.29
C ASN A 169 18.82 -25.80 -0.78
N PRO A 170 19.79 -26.67 -0.44
CA PRO A 170 19.61 -28.11 -0.63
C PRO A 170 18.46 -28.62 0.26
N GLN A 171 17.54 -29.38 -0.32
CA GLN A 171 16.20 -29.72 0.19
C GLN A 171 16.12 -30.54 1.50
N ASP A 172 17.23 -30.82 2.21
CA ASP A 172 17.27 -31.91 3.20
C ASP A 172 17.68 -31.52 4.64
N ILE A 173 17.59 -30.25 5.02
CA ILE A 173 17.85 -29.88 6.43
C ILE A 173 16.51 -29.79 7.14
N SER A 174 16.19 -30.90 7.81
CA SER A 174 15.29 -31.03 8.97
C SER A 174 14.98 -29.68 9.64
N GLU A 175 13.70 -29.53 9.99
CA GLU A 175 12.97 -28.45 10.68
C GLU A 175 13.62 -27.86 11.96
N THR A 176 14.93 -27.99 12.17
CA THR A 176 15.75 -27.27 13.16
C THR A 176 16.03 -25.81 12.72
N VAL A 177 14.92 -25.10 12.54
CA VAL A 177 14.57 -23.69 12.84
C VAL A 177 15.47 -22.50 12.48
N SER A 178 16.72 -22.61 12.00
CA SER A 178 17.56 -21.39 12.05
C SER A 178 17.49 -20.45 10.84
N ARG A 179 17.32 -20.87 9.57
CA ARG A 179 17.51 -19.99 8.38
C ARG A 179 16.66 -20.33 7.13
N LEU A 180 15.34 -20.50 7.28
CA LEU A 180 14.40 -20.90 6.21
C LEU A 180 14.07 -19.76 5.23
N ALA A 181 13.53 -20.10 4.04
CA ALA A 181 13.22 -19.12 3.00
C ALA A 181 12.18 -18.09 3.47
N TYR A 182 11.14 -18.53 4.20
CA TYR A 182 10.10 -17.63 4.67
C TYR A 182 10.58 -16.56 5.66
N PHE A 183 11.75 -16.73 6.29
CA PHE A 183 12.27 -15.75 7.24
C PHE A 183 12.57 -14.39 6.61
N VAL A 184 12.84 -14.31 5.31
CA VAL A 184 12.98 -12.99 4.68
C VAL A 184 11.64 -12.32 4.39
N PHE A 185 10.53 -12.98 4.69
CA PHE A 185 9.17 -12.53 4.41
C PHE A 185 8.28 -12.56 5.66
N ASP A 186 8.82 -12.85 6.84
CA ASP A 186 8.06 -13.04 8.09
C ASP A 186 7.84 -11.75 8.88
N ARG A 187 8.38 -10.61 8.39
CA ARG A 187 8.37 -9.29 9.04
C ARG A 187 9.25 -9.19 10.30
N ASN A 188 10.13 -10.14 10.53
CA ASN A 188 11.02 -10.16 11.66
C ASN A 188 12.45 -9.83 11.23
N LEU A 189 12.88 -8.60 11.49
CA LEU A 189 14.24 -8.13 11.17
C LEU A 189 15.36 -8.83 11.98
N SER A 190 15.03 -9.81 12.83
CA SER A 190 16.00 -10.64 13.56
C SER A 190 16.12 -12.06 12.99
N SER A 191 15.21 -12.49 12.10
CA SER A 191 15.32 -13.75 11.37
C SER A 191 15.99 -13.50 10.02
N SER A 192 16.60 -14.53 9.44
CA SER A 192 17.36 -14.37 8.20
C SER A 192 17.51 -15.67 7.46
N TRP A 193 17.58 -15.57 6.14
CA TRP A 193 17.88 -16.67 5.25
C TRP A 193 19.39 -16.73 4.92
N GLY A 194 19.88 -17.93 4.61
CA GLY A 194 21.26 -18.20 4.15
C GLY A 194 22.20 -18.69 5.27
N GLY A 195 23.52 -18.44 5.23
CA GLY A 195 24.41 -18.43 6.40
C GLY A 195 25.06 -19.74 6.90
N ASN A 196 24.52 -20.93 6.64
CA ASN A 196 25.15 -22.18 7.13
C ASN A 196 25.33 -23.29 6.07
N ASN A 197 24.42 -23.42 5.10
CA ASN A 197 24.41 -24.58 4.18
C ASN A 197 24.04 -24.22 2.73
N VAL A 198 24.02 -22.94 2.40
CA VAL A 198 23.77 -22.45 1.04
C VAL A 198 25.12 -22.11 0.42
N GLY A 199 25.47 -22.76 -0.70
CA GLY A 199 26.69 -22.41 -1.44
C GLY A 199 26.73 -20.91 -1.75
N GLY A 200 27.94 -20.35 -1.88
CA GLY A 200 28.12 -18.97 -2.34
C GLY A 200 27.48 -18.74 -3.72
N PRO A 201 27.48 -17.49 -4.23
CA PRO A 201 26.85 -17.18 -5.51
C PRO A 201 27.25 -18.15 -6.65
N PRO A 202 26.29 -18.54 -7.51
CA PRO A 202 24.92 -18.06 -7.54
C PRO A 202 24.04 -18.70 -6.46
N CYS A 203 23.27 -17.86 -5.78
CA CYS A 203 22.24 -18.27 -4.84
C CYS A 203 21.00 -17.41 -5.04
N TRP A 204 19.83 -17.91 -4.63
CA TRP A 204 18.59 -17.16 -4.80
C TRP A 204 17.61 -17.37 -3.67
N ILE A 205 16.81 -16.34 -3.45
CA ILE A 205 15.67 -16.32 -2.54
C ILE A 205 14.52 -15.63 -3.27
N GLY A 206 13.33 -16.18 -3.16
CA GLY A 206 12.20 -15.74 -3.96
C GLY A 206 10.86 -16.11 -3.35
N TYR A 207 9.82 -15.59 -4.00
CA TYR A 207 8.45 -15.80 -3.63
C TYR A 207 7.60 -16.08 -4.88
N LYS A 208 6.73 -17.07 -4.76
CA LYS A 208 5.75 -17.44 -5.76
C LYS A 208 4.37 -16.97 -5.29
N PHE A 209 3.76 -16.10 -6.09
CA PHE A 209 2.40 -15.62 -5.86
C PHE A 209 1.37 -16.65 -6.34
N GLU A 210 0.16 -16.59 -5.79
CA GLU A 210 -0.97 -17.44 -6.24
C GLU A 210 -1.49 -17.02 -7.63
N ASN A 211 -1.36 -15.73 -7.94
CA ASN A 211 -1.75 -15.13 -9.20
C ASN A 211 -0.57 -14.38 -9.83
N LYS A 212 -0.59 -14.14 -11.14
CA LYS A 212 0.43 -13.32 -11.80
C LYS A 212 0.36 -11.90 -11.26
N THR A 213 1.45 -11.46 -10.65
CA THR A 213 1.55 -10.14 -9.99
C THR A 213 2.56 -9.29 -10.74
N ASN A 214 2.29 -8.00 -10.93
CA ASN A 214 3.28 -7.04 -11.45
C ASN A 214 4.11 -6.48 -10.28
N ILE A 215 5.41 -6.75 -10.29
CA ILE A 215 6.37 -6.17 -9.34
C ILE A 215 7.23 -5.16 -10.09
N ASN A 216 7.28 -3.94 -9.58
CA ASN A 216 8.12 -2.85 -10.10
C ASN A 216 8.88 -2.11 -8.98
N LYS A 217 8.75 -2.58 -7.73
CA LYS A 217 9.53 -2.17 -6.58
C LYS A 217 9.92 -3.39 -5.73
N TYR A 218 11.12 -3.39 -5.18
CA TYR A 218 11.48 -4.30 -4.10
C TYR A 218 12.41 -3.62 -3.10
N SER A 219 12.60 -4.25 -1.94
CA SER A 219 13.63 -3.85 -0.99
C SER A 219 14.39 -5.05 -0.46
N ILE A 220 15.61 -4.79 0.01
CA ILE A 220 16.44 -5.76 0.72
C ILE A 220 16.88 -5.08 2.02
N PHE A 221 16.65 -5.75 3.15
CA PHE A 221 17.20 -5.40 4.44
C PHE A 221 18.27 -6.42 4.83
N VAL A 222 19.38 -5.91 5.34
CA VAL A 222 20.48 -6.71 5.87
C VAL A 222 20.72 -6.36 7.33
N GLY A 223 21.03 -7.37 8.14
CA GLY A 223 21.35 -7.17 9.55
C GLY A 223 22.81 -6.75 9.78
N SER A 224 23.08 -6.29 10.98
CA SER A 224 24.43 -5.99 11.50
C SER A 224 25.35 -7.20 11.63
N SER A 225 24.80 -8.42 11.63
CA SER A 225 25.60 -9.64 11.63
C SER A 225 26.12 -9.98 10.23
N ALA A 226 27.30 -10.60 10.17
CA ALA A 226 27.88 -11.14 8.92
C ALA A 226 27.90 -10.14 7.75
N ILE A 227 28.41 -8.91 7.96
CA ILE A 227 28.51 -7.86 6.93
C ILE A 227 29.18 -8.35 5.63
N VAL A 228 30.16 -9.24 5.76
CA VAL A 228 30.86 -9.88 4.62
C VAL A 228 29.95 -10.72 3.72
N ALA A 229 28.77 -11.13 4.21
CA ALA A 229 27.78 -11.97 3.53
C ALA A 229 26.63 -11.18 2.90
N HIS A 230 26.64 -9.84 2.99
CA HIS A 230 25.63 -9.01 2.36
C HIS A 230 25.68 -9.15 0.84
N PRO A 231 24.53 -9.17 0.14
CA PRO A 231 24.50 -9.18 -1.31
C PRO A 231 25.12 -7.88 -1.86
N GLN A 232 26.09 -8.02 -2.76
CA GLN A 232 26.74 -6.90 -3.44
C GLN A 232 26.20 -6.72 -4.85
N SER A 233 26.01 -7.82 -5.57
CA SER A 233 25.49 -7.82 -6.94
C SER A 233 24.41 -8.88 -7.07
N TRP A 234 23.30 -8.52 -7.70
CA TRP A 234 22.17 -9.43 -7.92
C TRP A 234 21.30 -8.99 -9.10
N ILE A 235 20.44 -9.90 -9.52
CA ILE A 235 19.43 -9.67 -10.54
C ILE A 235 18.07 -10.03 -9.95
N LEU A 236 17.12 -9.10 -9.95
CA LEU A 236 15.72 -9.46 -9.74
C LEU A 236 15.21 -10.13 -11.02
N GLN A 237 14.66 -11.33 -10.89
CA GLN A 237 14.15 -12.10 -12.01
C GLN A 237 12.67 -12.47 -11.82
N GLY A 238 11.94 -12.60 -12.94
CA GLY A 238 10.55 -13.03 -12.99
C GLY A 238 10.37 -14.30 -13.83
N SER A 239 9.46 -15.20 -13.47
CA SER A 239 9.15 -16.42 -14.22
C SER A 239 7.67 -16.81 -14.12
N ASN A 240 7.16 -17.52 -15.12
CA ASN A 240 5.81 -18.09 -15.13
C ASN A 240 5.79 -19.60 -14.90
N ASP A 241 6.94 -20.29 -15.04
CA ASP A 241 7.06 -21.75 -14.92
C ASP A 241 7.98 -22.19 -13.76
N GLY A 242 8.74 -21.26 -13.17
CA GLY A 242 9.71 -21.56 -12.13
C GLY A 242 11.02 -22.16 -12.65
N GLU A 243 11.19 -22.28 -13.97
CA GLU A 243 12.37 -22.86 -14.62
C GLU A 243 13.11 -21.80 -15.44
N LEU A 244 12.39 -21.07 -16.30
CA LEU A 244 12.93 -20.02 -17.16
C LEU A 244 12.63 -18.66 -16.54
N TYR A 245 13.69 -17.93 -16.21
CA TYR A 245 13.63 -16.63 -15.54
C TYR A 245 14.08 -15.50 -16.47
N GLU A 246 13.25 -14.47 -16.60
CA GLU A 246 13.57 -13.20 -17.26
C GLU A 246 14.25 -12.24 -16.27
N ASN A 247 15.31 -11.55 -16.71
CA ASN A 247 15.98 -10.52 -15.91
C ASN A 247 15.15 -9.22 -15.95
N LEU A 248 14.72 -8.74 -14.78
CA LEU A 248 13.88 -7.55 -14.67
C LEU A 248 14.66 -6.32 -14.20
N HIS A 249 15.57 -6.50 -13.24
CA HIS A 249 16.39 -5.43 -12.72
C HIS A 249 17.77 -5.95 -12.31
N THR A 250 18.84 -5.26 -12.72
CA THR A 250 20.22 -5.65 -12.40
C THR A 250 20.84 -4.61 -11.48
N VAL A 251 21.43 -5.07 -10.38
CA VAL A 251 22.11 -4.22 -9.41
C VAL A 251 23.52 -4.74 -9.21
N LEU A 252 24.50 -3.85 -9.31
CA LEU A 252 25.92 -4.17 -9.21
C LEU A 252 26.59 -3.34 -8.11
N ASN A 253 27.56 -3.93 -7.42
CA ASN A 253 28.47 -3.23 -6.50
C ASN A 253 27.79 -2.44 -5.38
N GLN A 254 26.63 -2.89 -4.91
CA GLN A 254 25.96 -2.28 -3.77
C GLN A 254 26.68 -2.61 -2.47
N LYS A 255 26.67 -1.63 -1.58
CA LYS A 255 27.17 -1.76 -0.21
C LYS A 255 26.05 -1.39 0.75
N PHE A 256 25.93 -2.15 1.82
CA PHE A 256 25.01 -1.86 2.90
C PHE A 256 25.79 -1.46 4.15
N ASN A 257 25.21 -0.55 4.93
CA ASN A 257 25.55 -0.35 6.32
C ASN A 257 24.89 -1.45 7.17
N ALA A 258 25.36 -1.60 8.40
CA ALA A 258 24.71 -2.47 9.38
C ALA A 258 23.26 -2.03 9.61
N ASP A 259 22.33 -2.98 9.60
CA ASP A 259 20.89 -2.76 9.81
C ASP A 259 20.29 -1.74 8.80
N GLU A 260 20.69 -1.83 7.53
CA GLU A 260 20.20 -0.96 6.46
C GLU A 260 19.16 -1.66 5.57
N LYS A 261 18.08 -0.94 5.27
CA LYS A 261 17.13 -1.27 4.21
C LYS A 261 17.44 -0.43 2.97
N LYS A 262 17.57 -1.06 1.81
CA LYS A 262 17.61 -0.36 0.52
C LYS A 262 16.44 -0.75 -0.35
N GLU A 263 15.84 0.25 -0.98
CA GLU A 263 14.70 0.10 -1.89
C GLU A 263 15.13 0.36 -3.32
N PHE A 264 14.48 -0.34 -4.25
CA PHE A 264 14.78 -0.29 -5.67
C PHE A 264 13.46 -0.30 -6.44
N SER A 265 13.25 0.72 -7.26
CA SER A 265 12.14 0.80 -8.21
C SER A 265 12.69 0.67 -9.63
N PHE A 266 11.96 -0.01 -10.51
CA PHE A 266 12.38 -0.33 -11.87
C PHE A 266 11.16 -0.40 -12.80
N VAL A 267 11.36 -0.23 -14.11
CA VAL A 267 10.27 -0.33 -15.08
C VAL A 267 9.99 -1.81 -15.36
N ASN A 268 8.75 -2.24 -15.12
CA ASN A 268 8.29 -3.57 -15.50
C ASN A 268 6.80 -3.54 -15.86
N ASN A 269 6.49 -3.92 -17.10
CA ASN A 269 5.13 -3.96 -17.62
C ASN A 269 4.59 -5.40 -17.73
N LYS A 270 5.30 -6.39 -17.19
CA LYS A 270 4.92 -7.81 -17.20
C LYS A 270 4.57 -8.30 -15.79
N SER A 271 3.63 -9.23 -15.70
CA SER A 271 3.26 -9.91 -14.47
C SER A 271 3.77 -11.36 -14.50
N PHE A 272 4.31 -11.82 -13.38
CA PHE A 272 4.91 -13.15 -13.23
C PHE A 272 4.35 -13.86 -11.98
N LEU A 273 4.41 -15.19 -11.98
CA LEU A 273 4.08 -16.00 -10.80
C LEU A 273 5.24 -16.05 -9.81
N TYR A 274 6.45 -16.21 -10.33
CA TYR A 274 7.66 -16.38 -9.54
C TYR A 274 8.51 -15.12 -9.63
N TYR A 275 8.98 -14.64 -8.49
CA TYR A 275 10.01 -13.61 -8.41
C TYR A 275 11.15 -14.09 -7.54
N ARG A 276 12.40 -13.80 -7.93
CA ARG A 276 13.57 -14.10 -7.10
C ARG A 276 14.64 -13.03 -7.17
N ILE A 277 15.31 -12.82 -6.05
CA ILE A 277 16.60 -12.15 -5.99
C ILE A 277 17.66 -13.21 -6.32
N TYR A 278 18.25 -13.12 -7.50
CA TYR A 278 19.34 -13.98 -7.95
C TYR A 278 20.67 -13.30 -7.65
N CYS A 279 21.27 -13.63 -6.50
CA CYS A 279 22.54 -13.07 -6.05
C CYS A 279 23.69 -13.64 -6.86
N THR A 280 24.46 -12.75 -7.49
CA THR A 280 25.65 -13.09 -8.30
C THR A 280 26.95 -12.79 -7.56
N GLU A 281 26.93 -11.92 -6.55
CA GLU A 281 28.10 -11.55 -5.76
C GLU A 281 27.71 -11.12 -4.34
N LEU A 282 28.57 -11.43 -3.38
CA LEU A 282 28.49 -10.95 -1.99
C LEU A 282 29.62 -9.95 -1.74
N LEU A 283 29.49 -9.11 -0.71
CA LEU A 283 30.50 -8.10 -0.36
C LEU A 283 31.91 -8.68 -0.17
N SER A 284 32.00 -9.94 0.28
CA SER A 284 33.21 -10.75 0.32
C SER A 284 32.86 -12.23 0.15
N SER A 285 33.85 -13.14 0.16
CA SER A 285 33.60 -14.58 0.09
C SER A 285 32.83 -15.08 1.31
N GLY A 286 31.77 -15.86 1.11
CA GLY A 286 31.00 -16.42 2.21
C GLY A 286 29.66 -17.03 1.80
N LEU A 287 28.83 -17.27 2.80
CA LEU A 287 27.46 -17.79 2.65
C LEU A 287 26.51 -16.59 2.63
N PRO A 288 25.51 -16.53 1.76
CA PRO A 288 24.60 -15.38 1.67
C PRO A 288 23.87 -15.14 2.99
N ASN A 289 23.55 -13.88 3.31
CA ASN A 289 22.77 -13.54 4.49
C ASN A 289 21.84 -12.36 4.20
N ILE A 290 20.53 -12.63 4.18
CA ILE A 290 19.48 -11.64 3.92
C ILE A 290 18.44 -11.75 5.02
N TYR A 291 17.98 -10.61 5.53
CA TYR A 291 17.08 -10.56 6.68
C TYR A 291 15.63 -10.29 6.29
N GLU A 292 15.37 -9.35 5.37
CA GLU A 292 14.00 -9.12 4.88
C GLU A 292 14.05 -8.74 3.39
N VAL A 293 13.06 -9.19 2.63
CA VAL A 293 12.80 -8.78 1.26
C VAL A 293 11.34 -8.36 1.14
N THR A 294 11.10 -7.20 0.53
CA THR A 294 9.76 -6.79 0.16
C THR A 294 9.63 -6.71 -1.35
N MET A 295 8.46 -7.03 -1.89
CA MET A 295 8.17 -6.87 -3.32
C MET A 295 6.81 -6.22 -3.49
N GLY A 296 6.73 -5.19 -4.32
CA GLY A 296 5.47 -4.54 -4.60
C GLY A 296 5.48 -3.73 -5.88
N SER A 297 4.51 -2.83 -5.96
CA SER A 297 4.35 -1.94 -7.10
C SER A 297 4.20 -0.49 -6.63
N ASP A 298 5.06 0.41 -7.09
CA ASP A 298 4.96 1.85 -6.85
C ASP A 298 4.02 2.53 -7.87
N ASN A 299 3.84 1.94 -9.05
CA ASN A 299 3.00 2.55 -10.07
C ASN A 299 1.57 2.01 -9.98
N LEU A 300 0.62 2.89 -9.64
CA LEU A 300 -0.59 2.96 -10.44
C LEU A 300 -0.11 3.13 -11.89
N ASN A 301 -0.21 2.09 -12.72
CA ASN A 301 -0.08 2.35 -14.15
C ASN A 301 -1.30 3.22 -14.51
N VAL A 302 -1.10 4.54 -14.60
CA VAL A 302 -2.12 5.48 -15.10
C VAL A 302 -2.56 5.06 -16.51
N GLU A 303 -1.66 4.40 -17.27
CA GLU A 303 -1.98 3.75 -18.55
C GLU A 303 -3.00 2.60 -18.47
N SER A 304 -3.25 2.05 -17.27
CA SER A 304 -4.25 1.00 -17.03
C SER A 304 -5.62 1.56 -16.63
N VAL A 305 -5.76 2.88 -16.50
CA VAL A 305 -7.05 3.54 -16.28
C VAL A 305 -7.56 4.06 -17.61
N ASN A 306 -8.79 3.69 -17.97
CA ASN A 306 -9.43 4.26 -19.15
C ASN A 306 -10.53 5.23 -18.74
N TYR A 307 -10.54 6.38 -19.39
CA TYR A 307 -11.54 7.42 -19.19
C TYR A 307 -12.30 7.62 -20.48
N TYR A 308 -13.62 7.71 -20.36
CA TYR A 308 -14.50 7.93 -21.50
C TYR A 308 -15.52 9.00 -21.21
N ILE A 309 -15.87 9.75 -22.25
CA ILE A 309 -16.94 10.74 -22.23
C ILE A 309 -18.01 10.37 -23.26
N SER A 310 -19.26 10.64 -22.92
CA SER A 310 -20.43 10.50 -23.79
C SER A 310 -21.19 11.83 -23.87
N ARG A 311 -21.71 12.18 -25.06
CA ARG A 311 -22.65 13.30 -25.29
C ARG A 311 -24.09 12.83 -25.51
N ASP A 312 -24.33 11.53 -25.43
CA ASP A 312 -25.58 10.84 -25.75
C ASP A 312 -25.99 9.87 -24.64
N ASN A 313 -25.86 10.29 -23.38
CA ASN A 313 -26.36 9.53 -22.22
C ASN A 313 -25.74 8.12 -22.05
N GLY A 314 -24.53 7.91 -22.54
CA GLY A 314 -23.81 6.64 -22.47
C GLY A 314 -24.11 5.66 -23.60
N ASP A 315 -24.82 6.08 -24.65
CA ASP A 315 -25.04 5.26 -25.85
C ASP A 315 -23.72 5.08 -26.64
N THR A 316 -22.90 6.13 -26.71
CA THR A 316 -21.54 6.07 -27.25
C THR A 316 -20.50 6.62 -26.28
N TRP A 317 -19.31 6.04 -26.32
CA TRP A 317 -18.20 6.38 -25.44
C TRP A 317 -16.96 6.74 -26.25
N VAL A 318 -16.35 7.87 -25.93
CA VAL A 318 -15.13 8.34 -26.58
C VAL A 318 -14.04 8.46 -25.55
N ARG A 319 -12.86 7.89 -25.84
CA ARG A 319 -11.73 7.89 -24.91
C ARG A 319 -11.16 9.31 -24.77
N ILE A 320 -10.91 9.71 -23.53
CA ILE A 320 -10.26 10.97 -23.18
C ILE A 320 -9.07 10.73 -22.25
N ILE A 321 -8.20 11.73 -22.13
CA ILE A 321 -7.02 11.69 -21.26
C ILE A 321 -7.18 12.81 -20.23
N PRO A 322 -7.08 12.53 -18.92
CA PRO A 322 -7.10 13.57 -17.90
C PRO A 322 -6.01 14.61 -18.12
N GLU A 323 -6.30 15.86 -17.74
CA GLU A 323 -5.46 17.04 -17.91
C GLU A 323 -5.12 17.46 -19.34
N GLU A 324 -5.59 16.72 -20.35
CA GLU A 324 -5.50 17.09 -21.75
C GLU A 324 -6.82 17.69 -22.25
N LEU A 325 -6.72 18.69 -23.13
CA LEU A 325 -7.89 19.31 -23.74
C LEU A 325 -8.43 18.38 -24.82
N PHE A 326 -9.67 17.91 -24.66
CA PHE A 326 -10.36 17.11 -25.68
C PHE A 326 -11.30 17.97 -26.51
N LEU A 327 -11.25 17.79 -27.84
CA LEU A 327 -12.09 18.48 -28.81
C LEU A 327 -13.02 17.48 -29.49
N PHE A 328 -14.33 17.72 -29.45
CA PHE A 328 -15.28 16.88 -30.15
C PHE A 328 -15.26 17.17 -31.65
N ASP A 329 -14.91 16.17 -32.47
CA ASP A 329 -15.23 16.16 -33.89
C ASP A 329 -16.66 15.67 -34.14
N ASP A 330 -17.53 16.61 -34.48
CA ASP A 330 -18.94 16.43 -34.78
C ASP A 330 -19.25 15.56 -36.02
N LYS A 331 -18.24 15.18 -36.81
CA LYS A 331 -18.39 14.23 -37.92
C LYS A 331 -18.34 12.77 -37.47
N ILE A 332 -17.71 12.51 -36.32
CA ILE A 332 -17.44 11.16 -35.82
C ILE A 332 -18.04 10.93 -34.43
N HIS A 333 -18.19 11.98 -33.62
CA HIS A 333 -18.77 11.90 -32.29
C HIS A 333 -20.24 12.36 -32.31
N PRO A 334 -21.17 11.61 -31.70
CA PRO A 334 -22.57 12.01 -31.64
C PRO A 334 -22.76 13.40 -31.04
N LYS A 335 -23.66 14.17 -31.65
CA LYS A 335 -24.06 15.48 -31.15
C LYS A 335 -25.22 15.29 -30.19
N GLY A 336 -25.01 15.65 -28.93
CA GLY A 336 -26.05 15.66 -27.92
C GLY A 336 -25.65 16.57 -26.77
N SER A 337 -26.60 16.82 -25.89
CA SER A 337 -26.43 17.68 -24.71
C SER A 337 -26.42 16.88 -23.41
N ASN A 338 -26.37 15.54 -23.47
CA ASN A 338 -26.42 14.67 -22.31
C ASN A 338 -25.02 14.13 -22.01
N LEU A 339 -24.31 14.78 -21.08
CA LEU A 339 -22.93 14.47 -20.75
C LEU A 339 -22.86 13.39 -19.67
N LYS A 340 -22.08 12.33 -19.92
CA LYS A 340 -21.71 11.31 -18.90
C LYS A 340 -20.21 11.03 -18.95
N LEU A 341 -19.63 10.76 -17.79
CA LEU A 341 -18.26 10.27 -17.63
C LEU A 341 -18.30 8.79 -17.22
N LYS A 342 -17.39 8.00 -17.79
CA LYS A 342 -17.11 6.61 -17.37
C LYS A 342 -15.63 6.44 -17.11
N ILE A 343 -15.29 5.81 -15.99
CA ILE A 343 -13.94 5.51 -15.57
C ILE A 343 -13.83 4.00 -15.36
N GLU A 344 -12.92 3.36 -16.08
CA GLU A 344 -12.54 1.96 -15.88
C GLU A 344 -11.28 1.94 -15.01
N LEU A 345 -11.46 1.57 -13.74
CA LEU A 345 -10.41 1.55 -12.73
C LEU A 345 -9.89 0.12 -12.55
N PRO A 346 -8.56 -0.10 -12.51
CA PRO A 346 -8.01 -1.39 -12.13
C PRO A 346 -8.22 -1.65 -10.64
N ALA A 347 -7.88 -2.86 -10.20
CA ALA A 347 -7.90 -3.22 -8.78
C ALA A 347 -6.93 -2.34 -7.95
N ASN A 348 -7.28 -2.10 -6.68
CA ASN A 348 -6.44 -1.43 -5.68
C ASN A 348 -6.15 0.05 -5.96
N VAL A 349 -7.13 0.75 -6.56
CA VAL A 349 -7.10 2.19 -6.80
C VAL A 349 -8.11 2.88 -5.91
N VAL A 350 -7.77 4.08 -5.47
CA VAL A 350 -8.63 4.99 -4.71
C VAL A 350 -8.85 6.23 -5.58
N LEU A 351 -10.07 6.42 -6.06
CA LEU A 351 -10.50 7.66 -6.66
C LEU A 351 -10.90 8.64 -5.56
N GLN A 352 -10.25 9.80 -5.51
CA GLN A 352 -10.45 10.80 -4.45
C GLN A 352 -11.40 11.92 -4.83
N ASN A 353 -11.40 12.28 -6.11
CA ASN A 353 -12.28 13.27 -6.69
C ASN A 353 -12.20 13.19 -8.22
N TYR A 354 -13.18 13.79 -8.88
CA TYR A 354 -13.07 14.12 -10.29
C TYR A 354 -13.64 15.50 -10.56
N SER A 355 -13.19 16.10 -11.65
CA SER A 355 -13.74 17.33 -12.17
C SER A 355 -13.82 17.31 -13.67
N LEU A 356 -14.93 17.79 -14.20
CA LEU A 356 -15.18 17.90 -15.61
C LEU A 356 -15.47 19.35 -15.94
N THR A 357 -14.80 19.92 -16.91
CA THR A 357 -15.06 21.28 -17.40
C THR A 357 -15.23 21.30 -18.91
N TRP A 358 -16.14 22.13 -19.41
CA TRP A 358 -16.53 22.13 -20.82
C TRP A 358 -17.00 23.50 -21.33
N VAL A 359 -17.08 23.62 -22.66
CA VAL A 359 -17.62 24.78 -23.39
C VAL A 359 -18.50 24.38 -24.56
#